data_AF-A0ABD0PUG2-F1
#
_entry.id   AF-A0ABD0PUG2-F1
#
_cell.length_a   1.000
_cell.length_b   1.000
_cell.length_c   1.000
_cell.angle_alpha   90.00
_cell.angle_beta   90.00
_cell.angle_gamma   90.00
#
_symmetry.space_group_name_H-M   'P 1'
#
loop_
_entity.id
_entity.type
_entity.pdbx_description
1 polymer ?
#
loop_
_entity_poly.entity_id
_entity_poly.type
_entity_poly.pdbx_seq_one_letter_code
_entity_poly.pdbx_strand_id
1 'polypeptide(L)' 'DTLLLHGPFARKPKRIRTAFSPSQLLRLERAFEKNHYVVGAERKQLANSLSLSETQ' A
#
# COMPACT_ATOMS: atom_id res chain seq x y z
N ASP A 1 -35.28 4.98 14.01
CA ASP A 1 -34.35 5.85 14.76
C ASP A 1 -32.87 5.50 14.58
N THR A 2 -32.24 5.98 13.51
CA THR A 2 -30.76 5.85 13.30
C THR A 2 -30.17 7.11 12.65
N LEU A 3 -30.68 8.29 13.00
CA LEU A 3 -30.24 9.57 12.42
C LEU A 3 -29.34 10.42 13.35
N LEU A 4 -28.68 9.82 14.36
CA LEU A 4 -27.90 10.56 15.37
C LEU A 4 -26.43 10.14 15.52
N LEU A 5 -25.74 9.73 14.44
CA LEU A 5 -24.29 9.46 14.50
C LEU A 5 -23.48 10.20 13.42
N HIS A 6 -23.84 11.44 13.10
CA HIS A 6 -23.05 12.32 12.23
C HIS A 6 -22.63 13.61 12.96
N GLY A 7 -22.15 13.45 14.20
CA GLY A 7 -21.48 14.52 14.92
C GLY A 7 -20.02 14.69 14.46
N PRO A 8 -19.37 15.84 14.74
CA PRO A 8 -17.96 16.12 14.39
C PRO A 8 -16.95 15.17 15.06
N PHE A 9 -17.41 14.23 15.89
CA PHE A 9 -16.61 13.22 16.59
C PHE A 9 -16.78 11.79 16.04
N ALA A 10 -17.53 11.61 14.95
CA ALA A 10 -17.60 10.31 14.27
C ALA A 10 -16.17 9.89 13.85
N ARG A 11 -15.62 8.86 14.52
CA ARG A 11 -14.25 8.40 14.24
C ARG A 11 -14.20 7.85 12.81
N LYS A 12 -13.49 8.56 11.92
CA LYS A 12 -13.24 8.09 10.56
C LYS A 12 -12.75 6.64 10.62
N PRO A 13 -13.28 5.73 9.77
CA PRO A 13 -12.79 4.36 9.71
C PRO A 13 -11.27 4.34 9.60
N LYS A 14 -10.60 3.62 10.51
CA LYS A 14 -9.14 3.45 10.43
C LYS A 14 -8.83 2.70 9.14
N ARG A 15 -7.92 3.24 8.33
CA ARG A 15 -7.41 2.50 7.17
C ARG A 15 -6.81 1.20 7.67
N ILE A 16 -7.27 0.08 7.12
CA ILE A 16 -6.69 -1.22 7.40
C ILE A 16 -5.24 -1.21 6.91
N ARG A 17 -4.32 -1.62 7.76
CA ARG A 17 -2.91 -1.79 7.37
C ARG A 17 -2.86 -2.80 6.23
N THR A 18 -2.24 -2.43 5.11
CA THR A 18 -1.97 -3.39 4.05
C THR A 18 -0.94 -4.40 4.55
N ALA A 19 -1.21 -5.69 4.33
CA ALA A 19 -0.23 -6.76 4.46
C ALA A 19 0.19 -7.19 3.06
N PHE A 20 1.50 -7.34 2.83
CA PHE A 20 2.02 -7.92 1.60
C PHE A 20 1.98 -9.44 1.68
N SER A 21 1.67 -10.09 0.56
CA SER A 21 1.81 -11.55 0.46
C SER A 21 3.29 -11.95 0.53
N PRO A 22 3.60 -13.20 0.91
CA PRO A 22 4.98 -13.69 0.90
C PRO A 22 5.67 -13.53 -0.47
N SER A 23 4.91 -13.72 -1.56
CA SER A 23 5.43 -13.56 -2.92
C SER A 23 5.73 -12.10 -3.29
N GLN A 24 4.96 -11.14 -2.75
CA GLN A 24 5.25 -9.72 -2.92
C GLN A 24 6.53 -9.33 -2.17
N LEU A 25 6.68 -9.76 -0.91
CA LEU A 25 7.88 -9.50 -0.12
C LEU A 25 9.15 -10.02 -0.82
N LEU A 26 9.15 -11.27 -1.27
CA LEU A 26 10.30 -11.86 -1.96
C LEU A 26 10.70 -11.08 -3.23
N ARG A 27 9.72 -10.55 -3.97
CA ARG A 27 9.99 -9.75 -5.18
C ARG A 27 10.52 -8.36 -4.81
N LEU A 28 10.00 -7.75 -3.75
CA LEU A 28 10.49 -6.46 -3.23
C LEU A 28 11.94 -6.59 -2.74
N GLU A 29 12.25 -7.65 -1.98
CA GLU A 29 13.61 -7.96 -1.51
C GLU A 29 14.59 -8.12 -2.69
N ARG A 30 14.23 -8.93 -3.69
CA ARG A 30 15.06 -9.10 -4.91
C ARG A 30 15.24 -7.80 -5.70
N ALA A 31 14.23 -6.94 -5.74
CA ALA A 31 14.35 -5.64 -6.39
C ALA A 31 15.29 -4.72 -5.59
N PHE A 32 15.17 -4.74 -4.26
CA PHE A 32 16.01 -3.97 -3.35
C PHE A 32 17.48 -4.40 -3.41
N GLU A 33 17.77 -5.71 -3.42
CA GLU A 33 19.13 -6.25 -3.57
C GLU A 33 19.83 -5.75 -4.84
N LYS A 34 19.07 -5.54 -5.92
CA LYS A 34 19.60 -5.01 -7.18
C LYS A 34 19.85 -3.50 -7.10
N ASN A 35 18.86 -2.76 -6.57
CA ASN A 35 18.91 -1.31 -6.42
C ASN A 35 18.17 -0.91 -5.14
N HIS A 36 18.91 -0.31 -4.20
CA HIS A 36 18.34 0.12 -2.91
C HIS A 36 17.38 1.33 -3.04
N TYR A 37 17.34 1.95 -4.23
CA TYR A 37 16.50 3.10 -4.54
C TYR A 37 15.80 2.87 -5.89
N VAL A 38 14.48 3.07 -5.91
CA VAL A 38 13.67 2.99 -7.13
C VAL A 38 13.24 4.38 -7.59
N VAL A 39 13.45 4.68 -8.87
CA VAL A 39 12.97 5.94 -9.47
C VAL A 39 11.51 5.84 -9.92
N GLY A 40 10.86 6.97 -10.23
CA GLY A 40 9.42 7.01 -10.48
C GLY A 40 8.91 6.01 -11.54
N ALA A 41 9.60 5.89 -12.67
CA ALA A 41 9.21 4.95 -13.73
C ALA A 41 9.35 3.48 -13.28
N GLU A 42 10.45 3.14 -12.60
CA GLU A 42 10.71 1.80 -12.08
C GLU A 42 9.70 1.43 -10.98
N ARG A 43 9.42 2.37 -10.07
CA ARG A 43 8.42 2.19 -9.02
C ARG A 43 7.04 1.90 -9.60
N LYS A 44 6.62 2.65 -10.62
CA LYS A 44 5.35 2.42 -11.31
C LYS A 44 5.27 1.01 -11.91
N GLN A 45 6.32 0.57 -12.58
CA GLN A 45 6.38 -0.78 -13.17
C GLN A 45 6.36 -1.88 -12.10
N LEU A 46 7.15 -1.70 -11.04
CA LEU A 46 7.23 -2.65 -9.93
C LEU A 46 5.87 -2.77 -9.22
N ALA A 47 5.23 -1.66 -8.86
CA ALA A 47 3.92 -1.64 -8.23
C ALA A 47 2.86 -2.34 -9.09
N ASN A 48 2.81 -2.05 -10.39
CA ASN A 48 1.91 -2.75 -11.32
C ASN A 48 2.16 -4.27 -11.34
N SER A 49 3.42 -4.70 -11.39
CA SER A 49 3.79 -6.13 -11.41
C SER A 49 3.41 -6.88 -10.11
N LEU A 50 3.26 -6.14 -9.01
CA LEU A 50 2.89 -6.66 -7.69
C LEU A 50 1.41 -6.47 -7.37
N SER A 51 0.64 -5.85 -8.28
CA SER A 51 -0.75 -5.44 -8.01
C SER A 51 -0.86 -4.53 -6.77
N LEU A 52 0.06 -3.58 -6.66
CA LEU A 52 0.13 -2.56 -5.61
C LEU A 52 -0.02 -1.16 -6.22
N SER A 53 -0.37 -0.18 -5.39
CA SER A 53 -0.22 1.23 -5.72
C SER A 53 1.23 1.68 -5.58
N GLU A 54 1.63 2.76 -6.27
CA GLU A 54 3.00 3.32 -6.15
C GLU A 54 3.36 3.80 -4.73
N THR A 55 2.38 3.99 -3.87
CA THR A 55 2.55 4.46 -2.49
C THR A 55 2.69 3.34 -1.46
N GLN A 56 2.46 2.08 -1.87
CA GLN A 56 2.63 0.89 -1.04
C GLN A 56 4.03 0.32 -1.25
#